data_AF-A0A7X8ZG13-F1
#
_entry.id   AF-A0A7X8ZG13-F1
#
_cell.length_a   1.000
_cell.length_b   1.000
_cell.length_c   1.000
_cell.angle_alpha   90.00
_cell.angle_beta   90.00
_cell.angle_gamma   90.00
#
_symmetry.space_group_name_H-M   'P 1'
#
loop_
_entity.id
_entity.type
_entity.pdbx_description
1 polymer ?
#
loop_
_entity_poly.entity_id
_entity_poly.type
_entity_poly.pdbx_seq_one_letter_code
_entity_poly.pdbx_strand_id
1 'polypeptide(L)'
;MFWLWLIFSLLFVLFAECLLALQGLAPPLLLYGIFYFSCFVPWQKGLPLYLLLAAFSDAWYGRILPVNGLAVLALLLLSGVWRRHGDSNNAFALLLPGFFIALINLLLLQLMSLISAGF
;
A
#
# COMPACT_ATOMS: atom_id res chain seq x y z
N MET A 1 -8.83 19.27 9.32
CA MET A 1 -9.73 18.13 9.58
C MET A 1 -9.43 16.93 8.68
N PHE A 2 -9.34 17.10 7.35
CA PHE A 2 -9.02 16.01 6.42
C PHE A 2 -7.75 15.21 6.76
N TRP A 3 -6.63 15.88 7.05
CA TRP A 3 -5.36 15.22 7.38
C TRP A 3 -5.42 14.35 8.63
N LEU A 4 -6.13 14.81 9.65
CA LEU A 4 -6.34 14.05 10.88
C LEU A 4 -7.17 12.81 10.60
N TRP A 5 -8.26 12.94 9.84
CA TRP A 5 -9.08 11.82 9.39
C TRP A 5 -8.29 10.81 8.54
N LEU A 6 -7.42 11.27 7.62
CA LEU A 6 -6.54 10.41 6.83
C LEU A 6 -5.57 9.62 7.71
N ILE A 7 -4.93 10.28 8.69
CA ILE A 7 -4.01 9.62 9.63
C ILE A 7 -4.76 8.53 10.41
N PHE A 8 -5.91 8.85 11.00
CA PHE A 8 -6.71 7.88 11.73
C PHE A 8 -7.17 6.71 10.86
N SER A 9 -7.58 6.98 9.61
CA SER A 9 -8.01 5.95 8.68
C SER A 9 -6.87 5.00 8.33
N LEU A 10 -5.68 5.53 8.04
CA LEU A 10 -4.51 4.70 7.71
C LEU A 10 -4.00 3.90 8.90
N LEU A 11 -4.01 4.47 10.11
CA LEU A 11 -3.68 3.75 11.33
C LEU A 11 -4.68 2.62 11.61
N PHE A 12 -5.97 2.88 11.39
CA PHE A 12 -7.00 1.85 11.54
C PHE A 12 -6.82 0.72 10.51
N VAL A 13 -6.53 1.06 9.26
CA VAL A 13 -6.25 0.07 8.21
C VAL A 13 -5.00 -0.75 8.52
N LEU A 14 -3.92 -0.11 8.98
CA LEU A 14 -2.70 -0.80 9.42
C LEU A 14 -3.01 -1.75 10.59
N PHE A 15 -3.77 -1.29 11.58
CA PHE A 15 -4.17 -2.10 12.72
C PHE A 15 -5.02 -3.31 12.29
N ALA A 16 -5.98 -3.11 11.39
CA ALA A 16 -6.79 -4.18 10.83
C ALA A 16 -5.95 -5.20 10.04
N GLU A 17 -4.98 -4.73 9.25
CA GLU A 17 -4.04 -5.59 8.54
C GLU A 17 -3.22 -6.44 9.52
N CYS A 18 -2.69 -5.85 10.59
CA CYS A 18 -1.98 -6.58 11.64
C CYS A 18 -2.87 -7.63 12.33
N LEU A 19 -4.14 -7.31 12.62
CA LEU A 19 -5.08 -8.27 13.20
C LEU A 19 -5.38 -9.44 12.28
N LEU A 20 -5.56 -9.19 10.98
CA LEU A 20 -5.77 -10.24 9.99
C LEU A 20 -4.51 -11.09 9.82
N ALA A 21 -3.32 -10.49 9.90
CA ALA A 21 -2.06 -11.20 9.85
C ALA A 21 -1.91 -12.21 10.99
N LEU A 22 -2.40 -11.88 12.19
CA LEU A 22 -2.45 -12.82 13.31
C LEU A 22 -3.35 -14.03 13.04
N GLN A 23 -4.34 -13.90 12.14
CA GLN A 23 -5.22 -14.99 11.69
C GLN A 23 -4.65 -15.74 10.47
N GLY A 24 -3.43 -15.42 10.04
CA GLY A 24 -2.79 -16.01 8.85
C GLY A 24 -3.20 -15.37 7.52
N LEU A 25 -3.99 -14.29 7.55
CA LEU A 25 -4.38 -13.53 6.36
C LEU A 25 -3.48 -12.30 6.24
N ALA A 26 -2.71 -12.18 5.15
CA ALA A 26 -1.83 -11.01 4.92
C ALA A 26 -2.32 -10.12 3.76
N PRO A 27 -3.53 -9.55 3.81
CA PRO A 27 -4.02 -8.69 2.74
C PRO A 27 -3.29 -7.33 2.76
N PRO A 28 -2.93 -6.75 1.60
CA PRO A 28 -2.20 -5.48 1.54
C PRO A 28 -3.11 -4.25 1.77
N LEU A 29 -3.94 -4.26 2.81
CA LEU A 29 -4.96 -3.24 3.07
C LEU A 29 -4.35 -1.84 3.22
N LEU A 30 -3.18 -1.73 3.84
CA LEU A 30 -2.44 -0.49 3.96
C LEU A 30 -2.12 0.10 2.58
N LEU A 31 -1.63 -0.72 1.66
CA LEU A 31 -1.29 -0.29 0.30
C LEU A 31 -2.54 0.19 -0.47
N TYR A 32 -3.67 -0.48 -0.27
CA TYR A 32 -4.97 -0.03 -0.78
C TYR A 32 -5.37 1.35 -0.25
N GLY A 33 -5.29 1.55 1.06
CA GLY A 33 -5.58 2.85 1.68
C GLY A 33 -4.67 3.95 1.13
N ILE A 34 -3.36 3.70 1.06
CA ILE A 34 -2.38 4.66 0.55
C ILE A 34 -2.66 5.02 -0.91
N PHE A 35 -2.90 4.03 -1.78
CA PHE A 35 -3.22 4.27 -3.18
C PHE A 35 -4.48 5.13 -3.32
N TYR A 36 -5.56 4.77 -2.63
CA TYR A 36 -6.83 5.49 -2.68
C TYR A 36 -6.65 6.96 -2.27
N PHE A 37 -6.04 7.22 -1.12
CA PHE A 37 -5.82 8.60 -0.66
C PHE A 37 -4.88 9.39 -1.57
N SER A 38 -3.88 8.75 -2.16
CA SER A 38 -2.96 9.40 -3.10
C SER A 38 -3.63 9.80 -4.43
N CYS A 39 -4.77 9.21 -4.79
CA CYS A 39 -5.55 9.63 -5.96
C CYS A 39 -6.29 10.95 -5.73
N PHE A 40 -6.75 11.22 -4.51
CA PHE A 40 -7.55 12.42 -4.20
C PHE A 40 -6.72 13.61 -3.72
N VAL A 41 -5.53 13.35 -3.16
CA VAL A 41 -4.73 14.35 -2.44
C VAL A 41 -3.34 14.44 -3.05
N PRO A 42 -2.69 15.62 -3.11
CA PRO A 42 -1.29 15.72 -3.46
C PRO A 42 -0.43 14.85 -2.52
N TRP A 43 0.05 13.73 -3.06
CA TRP A 43 0.75 12.68 -2.32
C TRP A 43 2.05 13.15 -1.67
N GLN A 44 2.67 14.24 -2.17
CA GLN A 44 3.93 14.79 -1.64
C GLN A 44 3.85 15.13 -0.15
N LYS A 45 2.68 15.60 0.33
CA LYS A 45 2.46 15.94 1.74
C LYS A 45 2.22 14.70 2.61
N GLY A 46 1.69 13.63 2.02
CA GLY A 46 1.42 12.36 2.70
C GLY A 46 2.57 11.36 2.62
N LEU A 47 3.53 11.56 1.71
CA LEU A 47 4.70 10.70 1.48
C LEU A 47 5.41 10.26 2.77
N PRO A 48 5.81 11.16 3.70
CA PRO A 48 6.51 10.74 4.91
C PRO A 48 5.64 9.82 5.78
N LEU A 49 4.34 10.10 5.87
CA LEU A 49 3.40 9.26 6.61
C LEU A 49 3.24 7.88 5.96
N TYR A 50 3.09 7.83 4.63
CA TYR A 50 2.93 6.58 3.88
C TYR A 50 4.17 5.68 4.04
N LEU A 51 5.37 6.25 3.91
CA LEU A 51 6.61 5.53 4.09
C LEU A 51 6.82 5.06 5.53
N LEU A 52 6.45 5.88 6.52
CA LEU A 52 6.56 5.50 7.94
C LEU A 52 5.64 4.31 8.26
N LEU A 53 4.39 4.33 7.80
CA LEU A 53 3.45 3.23 8.01
C LEU A 53 3.88 1.96 7.28
N ALA A 54 4.41 2.09 6.06
CA ALA A 54 4.93 0.97 5.29
C ALA A 54 6.16 0.35 5.97
N ALA A 55 7.09 1.18 6.46
CA ALA A 55 8.26 0.73 7.20
C ALA A 55 7.88 0.04 8.51
N PHE A 56 6.90 0.57 9.24
CA PHE A 56 6.37 -0.09 10.44
C PHE A 56 5.77 -1.46 10.10
N SER A 57 5.00 -1.56 9.02
CA SER A 57 4.44 -2.83 8.57
C SER A 57 5.52 -3.83 8.16
N ASP A 58 6.52 -3.42 7.36
CA ASP A 58 7.64 -4.29 6.98
C ASP A 58 8.44 -4.77 8.21
N ALA A 59 8.65 -3.88 9.21
CA ALA A 59 9.30 -4.23 10.47
C ALA A 59 8.46 -5.21 11.31
N TRP A 60 7.15 -5.03 11.37
CA TRP A 60 6.23 -5.95 12.05
C TRP A 60 6.27 -7.36 11.46
N TYR A 61 6.36 -7.45 10.14
CA TYR A 61 6.54 -8.72 9.43
C TYR A 61 7.97 -9.27 9.45
N GLY A 62 8.93 -8.58 10.09
CA GLY A 62 10.32 -9.01 10.19
C GLY A 62 11.03 -9.11 8.83
N ARG A 63 10.61 -8.32 7.84
CA ARG A 63 11.15 -8.42 6.47
C ARG A 63 12.51 -7.75 6.38
N ILE A 64 13.47 -8.44 5.75
CA ILE A 64 14.81 -7.91 5.48
C ILE A 64 14.77 -6.84 4.38
N LEU A 65 13.88 -7.03 3.39
CA LEU A 65 13.64 -6.08 2.31
C LEU A 65 12.36 -5.26 2.62
N PRO A 66 12.36 -3.92 2.49
CA PRO A 66 11.19 -3.09 2.75
C PRO A 66 10.19 -3.17 1.58
N VAL A 67 9.54 -4.32 1.44
CA VAL A 67 8.60 -4.65 0.35
C VAL A 67 7.44 -3.66 0.30
N ASN A 68 6.80 -3.37 1.43
CA ASN A 68 5.69 -2.43 1.47
C ASN A 68 6.19 -1.00 1.18
N GLY A 69 7.37 -0.63 1.67
CA GLY A 69 8.00 0.65 1.34
C GLY A 69 8.21 0.85 -0.16
N LEU A 70 8.74 -0.16 -0.85
CA LEU A 70 8.92 -0.15 -2.31
C LEU A 70 7.59 -0.13 -3.04
N ALA A 71 6.60 -0.91 -2.58
CA ALA A 71 5.26 -0.92 -3.15
C ALA A 71 4.60 0.47 -3.06
N VAL A 72 4.73 1.18 -1.93
CA VAL A 72 4.23 2.55 -1.79
C VAL A 72 4.80 3.46 -2.87
N LEU A 73 6.11 3.44 -3.13
CA LEU A 73 6.72 4.28 -4.16
C LEU A 73 6.14 4.00 -5.56
N ALA A 74 6.00 2.72 -5.91
CA ALA A 74 5.40 2.31 -7.18
C ALA A 74 3.93 2.77 -7.29
N LEU A 75 3.17 2.64 -6.19
CA LEU A 75 1.76 3.02 -6.15
C LEU A 75 1.54 4.53 -6.21
N LEU A 76 2.47 5.35 -5.71
CA LEU A 76 2.40 6.81 -5.84
C LEU A 76 2.61 7.28 -7.29
N LEU A 77 3.47 6.59 -8.05
CA LEU A 77 3.59 6.84 -9.49
C LEU A 77 2.29 6.46 -10.21
N LEU A 78 1.75 5.27 -9.88
CA LEU A 78 0.52 4.77 -10.46
C LEU A 78 -0.68 5.67 -10.14
N SER A 79 -0.77 6.20 -8.91
CA SER A 79 -1.86 7.10 -8.53
C SER A 79 -1.78 8.45 -9.24
N GLY A 80 -0.57 8.92 -9.55
CA GLY A 80 -0.38 10.08 -10.42
C GLY A 80 -0.94 9.86 -11.83
N VAL A 81 -0.73 8.68 -12.40
CA VAL A 81 -1.29 8.29 -13.70
C VAL A 81 -2.81 8.13 -13.60
N TRP A 82 -3.29 7.46 -12.54
CA TRP A 82 -4.71 7.23 -12.27
C TRP A 82 -5.49 8.53 -12.08
N ARG A 83 -4.90 9.51 -11.40
CA ARG A 83 -5.52 10.82 -11.22
C ARG A 83 -5.72 11.59 -12.53
N ARG A 84 -4.89 11.31 -13.55
CA ARG A 84 -4.95 11.97 -14.86
C ARG A 84 -5.85 11.25 -15.86
N HIS A 85 -5.90 9.92 -15.82
CA HIS A 85 -6.57 9.11 -16.85
C HIS A 85 -7.58 8.10 -16.30
N GLY A 86 -7.64 7.93 -14.99
CA GLY A 86 -8.53 7.00 -14.33
C GLY A 86 -9.96 7.51 -14.31
N ASP A 87 -10.90 6.59 -14.48
CA ASP A 87 -12.33 6.87 -14.39
C ASP A 87 -12.84 6.51 -12.99
N SER A 88 -13.06 7.53 -12.16
CA SER A 88 -13.58 7.39 -10.80
C SER A 88 -15.07 7.01 -10.75
N ASN A 89 -15.80 7.21 -11.86
CA ASN A 89 -17.25 6.99 -11.91
C ASN A 89 -17.62 5.55 -12.28
N ASN A 90 -16.65 4.78 -12.77
CA ASN A 90 -16.85 3.39 -13.12
C ASN A 90 -16.37 2.45 -12.02
N ALA A 91 -17.30 1.69 -11.42
CA ALA A 91 -17.00 0.73 -10.36
C ALA A 91 -16.00 -0.36 -10.79
N PHE A 92 -16.01 -0.77 -12.07
CA PHE A 92 -15.02 -1.72 -12.59
C PHE A 92 -13.64 -1.10 -12.75
N ALA A 93 -13.57 0.19 -13.09
CA ALA A 93 -12.31 0.90 -13.12
C ALA A 93 -11.69 0.97 -11.71
N LEU A 94 -12.50 1.06 -10.64
CA LEU A 94 -11.99 1.04 -9.26
C LEU A 94 -11.40 -0.32 -8.83
N LEU A 95 -11.71 -1.42 -9.53
CA LEU A 95 -11.09 -2.73 -9.28
C LEU A 95 -9.68 -2.85 -9.89
N LEU A 96 -9.41 -2.12 -10.98
CA LEU A 96 -8.14 -2.17 -11.70
C LEU A 96 -6.94 -1.81 -10.80
N PRO A 97 -6.98 -0.72 -10.02
CA PRO A 97 -5.90 -0.40 -9.10
C PRO A 97 -5.69 -1.45 -8.02
N GLY A 98 -6.77 -2.07 -7.55
CA GLY A 98 -6.69 -3.16 -6.59
C GLY A 98 -5.93 -4.36 -7.13
N PHE A 99 -6.25 -4.73 -8.37
CA PHE A 99 -5.50 -5.76 -9.08
C PHE A 99 -4.02 -5.41 -9.22
N PHE A 100 -3.69 -4.16 -9.60
CA PHE A 100 -2.29 -3.72 -9.70
C PHE A 100 -1.56 -3.72 -8.35
N ILE A 101 -2.21 -3.29 -7.27
CA ILE A 101 -1.65 -3.33 -5.91
C ILE A 101 -1.34 -4.76 -5.51
N ALA A 102 -2.28 -5.68 -5.73
CA ALA A 102 -2.09 -7.10 -5.44
C ALA A 102 -0.94 -7.69 -6.26
N LEU A 103 -0.87 -7.37 -7.56
CA LEU A 103 0.18 -7.85 -8.46
C LEU A 103 1.57 -7.34 -8.05
N ILE A 104 1.71 -6.03 -7.78
CA ILE A 104 2.98 -5.42 -7.35
C ILE A 104 3.46 -6.05 -6.05
N ASN A 105 2.55 -6.21 -5.07
CA ASN A 105 2.90 -6.79 -3.79
C ASN A 105 3.29 -8.27 -3.93
N LEU A 106 2.57 -9.04 -4.76
CA LEU A 106 2.90 -10.44 -5.03
C LEU A 106 4.28 -10.57 -5.69
N LEU A 107 4.58 -9.75 -6.70
CA LEU A 107 5.88 -9.76 -7.39
C LEU A 107 7.03 -9.44 -6.42
N LEU A 108 6.88 -8.44 -5.57
CA LEU A 108 7.91 -8.07 -4.59
C LEU A 108 8.10 -9.15 -3.51
N LEU A 109 7.01 -9.77 -3.05
CA LEU A 109 7.09 -10.90 -2.11
C LEU A 109 7.76 -12.12 -2.75
N GLN A 110 7.45 -12.43 -4.02
CA GLN A 110 8.13 -13.50 -4.76
C GLN A 110 9.62 -13.21 -4.93
N LEU A 111 9.98 -11.98 -5.30
CA LEU A 111 11.37 -11.56 -5.40
C LEU A 111 12.11 -11.72 -4.07
N MET A 112 11.50 -11.27 -2.97
CA MET A 112 12.05 -11.46 -1.62
C MET A 112 12.26 -12.95 -1.31
N SER A 113 11.28 -13.81 -1.63
CA SER A 113 11.38 -15.25 -1.40
C SER A 113 12.53 -15.90 -2.18
N LEU A 114 12.76 -15.48 -3.43
CA LEU A 114 13.87 -15.94 -4.27
C LEU A 114 15.22 -15.50 -3.69
N ILE A 115 15.32 -14.25 -3.23
CA ILE A 115 16.52 -13.73 -2.58
C ILE A 115 16.82 -14.51 -1.29
N SER A 116 15.80 -14.82 -0.48
CA SER A 116 15.99 -15.60 0.75
C SER A 116 16.31 -17.08 0.53
N ALA A 117 15.88 -17.67 -0.60
CA ALA A 117 16.13 -19.07 -0.93
C ALA A 117 17.49 -19.31 -1.62
N GLY A 118 18.13 -18.24 -2.11
CA GLY A 118 19.44 -18.28 -2.75
C GLY A 118 20.64 -18.10 -1.81
N PHE A 119 20.41 -18.07 -0.49
CA PHE A 119 21.44 -18.01 0.57
C PHE A 119 21.40 -19.27 1.43
#